data_AF-A0A1J3E8D1-F1
#
_entry.id   AF-A0A1J3E8D1-F1
#
_cell.length_a   1.000
_cell.length_b   1.000
_cell.length_c   1.000
_cell.angle_alpha   90.00
_cell.angle_beta   90.00
_cell.angle_gamma   90.00
#
_symmetry.space_group_name_H-M   'P 1'
#
loop_
_entity.id
_entity.type
_entity.pdbx_description
1 polymer ?
#
loop_
_entity_poly.entity_id
_entity_poly.type
_entity_poly.pdbx_seq_one_letter_code
_entity_poly.pdbx_strand_id
1 'polypeptide(L)'
;ATKMSSFGLISSQTQYLLSALLSDKNFTRNYLEENQIRLKKRHKKLVSGLETAGIECLKSNGGLFCWVDMRHLLTSNTFEAEIELWKKIVYEVKLNISPGSSCHCNEPGWFRVCFANMSEETLKVALNRLKMFVDGPSSTTRSQSEHQRLKSLRKMKISNWVFRLSFHDREPEER
;
A
#
# COMPACT_ATOMS: atom_id res chain seq x y z
N ALA A 1 -1.75 27.03 -25.09
CA ALA A 1 -1.15 26.23 -23.99
C ALA A 1 -0.33 27.08 -23.01
N THR A 2 0.43 28.09 -23.45
CA THR A 2 1.36 28.90 -22.62
C THR A 2 0.73 29.72 -21.49
N LYS A 3 -0.57 30.04 -21.57
CA LYS A 3 -1.29 30.82 -20.53
C LYS A 3 -1.78 30.00 -19.33
N MET A 4 -1.76 28.67 -19.39
CA MET A 4 -2.22 27.83 -18.27
C MET A 4 -1.08 27.31 -17.39
N SER A 5 0.15 27.25 -17.92
CA SER A 5 1.31 26.84 -17.12
C SER A 5 1.67 27.85 -16.03
N SER A 6 1.30 29.13 -16.19
CA SER A 6 1.58 30.20 -15.22
C SER A 6 1.01 29.93 -13.83
N PHE A 7 -0.07 29.16 -13.71
CA PHE A 7 -0.70 28.83 -12.42
C PHE A 7 -0.04 27.66 -11.68
N GLY A 8 0.96 27.01 -12.28
CA GLY A 8 1.65 25.86 -11.73
C GLY A 8 3.10 25.75 -12.21
N LEU A 9 3.77 26.90 -12.41
CA LEU A 9 5.16 26.90 -12.84
C LEU A 9 6.05 26.23 -11.79
N ILE A 10 7.02 25.45 -12.27
CA ILE A 10 8.07 24.92 -11.42
C ILE A 10 8.94 26.09 -10.96
N SER A 11 9.28 26.12 -9.67
CA SER A 11 10.23 27.08 -9.11
C SER A 11 11.50 27.17 -9.97
N SER A 12 11.92 28.38 -10.32
CA SER A 12 13.15 28.60 -11.09
C SER A 12 14.37 27.99 -10.39
N GLN A 13 14.39 27.97 -9.06
CA GLN A 13 15.43 27.31 -8.27
C GLN A 13 15.44 25.79 -8.49
N THR A 14 14.27 25.14 -8.50
CA THR A 14 14.17 23.70 -8.78
C THR A 14 14.56 23.39 -10.22
N GLN A 15 14.18 24.24 -11.18
CA GLN A 15 14.59 24.09 -12.58
C GLN A 15 16.11 24.17 -12.73
N TYR A 16 16.75 25.16 -12.10
CA TYR A 16 18.20 25.30 -12.13
C TYR A 16 18.92 24.10 -11.50
N LEU A 17 18.48 23.67 -10.32
CA LEU A 17 19.05 22.51 -9.62
C LEU A 17 18.93 21.23 -10.44
N LEU A 18 17.73 20.92 -10.95
CA LEU A 18 17.51 19.70 -11.73
C LEU A 18 18.23 19.75 -13.08
N SER A 19 18.33 20.92 -13.71
CA SER A 19 19.13 21.11 -14.92
C SER A 19 20.59 20.71 -14.69
N ALA A 20 21.21 21.22 -13.62
CA ALA A 20 22.59 20.88 -13.28
C ALA A 20 22.75 19.37 -12.98
N LEU A 21 21.86 18.82 -12.15
CA LEU A 21 21.91 17.40 -11.75
C LEU A 21 21.71 16.44 -12.92
N LEU A 22 20.74 16.71 -13.80
CA LEU A 22 20.38 15.84 -14.92
C LEU A 22 21.33 15.99 -16.13
N SER A 23 22.08 17.09 -16.20
CA SER A 23 23.10 17.29 -17.24
C SER A 23 24.39 16.51 -16.96
N ASP A 24 24.68 16.18 -15.70
CA ASP A 24 25.79 15.30 -15.33
C ASP A 24 25.53 13.85 -15.78
N LYS A 25 26.22 13.43 -16.84
CA LYS A 25 26.10 12.10 -17.43
C LYS A 25 26.69 10.99 -16.55
N ASN A 26 27.68 11.31 -15.72
CA ASN A 26 28.25 10.33 -14.80
C ASN A 26 27.28 10.07 -13.65
N PHE A 27 26.73 11.14 -13.06
CA PHE A 27 25.72 11.03 -12.02
C PHE A 27 24.48 10.26 -12.51
N THR A 28 23.91 10.67 -13.64
CA THR A 28 22.65 10.08 -14.15
C THR A 28 22.79 8.59 -14.47
N ARG A 29 23.89 8.17 -15.11
CA ARG A 29 24.17 6.75 -15.38
C ARG A 29 24.28 5.95 -14.07
N ASN A 30 25.10 6.43 -13.14
CA ASN A 30 25.30 5.76 -11.85
C ASN A 30 24.00 5.69 -11.02
N TYR A 31 23.21 6.77 -11.01
CA TYR A 31 21.93 6.80 -10.31
C TYR A 31 20.95 5.77 -10.86
N LEU A 32 20.83 5.65 -12.20
CA LEU A 32 19.93 4.69 -12.82
C LEU A 32 20.33 3.24 -12.51
N GLU A 33 21.62 2.91 -12.66
CA GLU A 33 22.17 1.58 -12.37
C GLU A 33 21.93 1.21 -10.90
N GLU A 34 22.36 2.08 -9.98
CA GLU A 34 22.27 1.80 -8.54
C GLU A 34 20.82 1.78 -8.04
N ASN A 35 19.95 2.66 -8.54
CA ASN A 35 18.54 2.67 -8.17
C ASN A 35 17.84 1.37 -8.60
N GLN A 36 18.11 0.87 -9.81
CA GLN A 36 17.57 -0.40 -10.28
C GLN A 36 18.06 -1.59 -9.43
N ILE A 37 19.35 -1.62 -9.09
CA ILE A 37 19.93 -2.66 -8.21
C ILE A 37 19.24 -2.67 -6.85
N ARG A 38 19.11 -1.49 -6.22
CA ARG A 38 18.49 -1.35 -4.90
C ARG A 38 17.01 -1.71 -4.90
N LEU A 39 16.25 -1.22 -5.88
CA LEU A 39 14.83 -1.54 -6.00
C LEU A 39 14.61 -3.04 -6.25
N LYS A 40 15.40 -3.67 -7.11
CA LYS A 40 15.31 -5.12 -7.36
C LYS A 40 15.63 -5.93 -6.11
N LYS A 41 16.66 -5.55 -5.35
CA LYS A 41 17.00 -6.18 -4.07
C LYS A 41 15.85 -6.05 -3.07
N ARG A 42 15.27 -4.87 -2.95
CA ARG A 42 14.18 -4.59 -2.00
C ARG A 42 12.87 -5.30 -2.38
N HIS A 43 12.53 -5.30 -3.67
CA HIS A 43 11.41 -6.06 -4.23
C HIS A 43 11.54 -7.56 -3.90
N LYS A 44 12.70 -8.18 -4.23
CA LYS A 44 12.94 -9.60 -3.92
C LYS A 44 12.75 -9.92 -2.44
N LYS A 45 13.25 -9.05 -1.56
CA LYS A 45 13.13 -9.23 -0.11
C LYS A 45 11.68 -9.16 0.38
N LEU A 46 10.88 -8.24 -0.16
CA LEU A 46 9.45 -8.17 0.15
C LEU A 46 8.74 -9.45 -0.33
N VAL A 47 8.92 -9.82 -1.60
CA VAL A 47 8.27 -11.00 -2.21
C VAL A 47 8.61 -12.28 -1.46
N SER A 48 9.91 -12.55 -1.21
CA SER A 48 10.31 -13.75 -0.46
C SER A 48 9.75 -13.79 0.97
N GLY A 49 9.63 -12.62 1.60
CA GLY A 49 9.05 -12.50 2.93
C GLY A 49 7.54 -12.79 2.95
N LEU A 50 6.82 -12.29 1.93
CA LEU A 50 5.39 -12.56 1.75
C LEU A 50 5.14 -14.04 1.44
N GLU A 51 5.95 -14.66 0.56
CA GLU A 51 5.89 -16.09 0.26
C GLU A 51 6.08 -16.94 1.53
N THR A 52 7.02 -16.55 2.42
CA THR A 52 7.25 -17.22 3.71
C THR A 52 6.07 -17.06 4.68
N ALA A 53 5.25 -16.03 4.50
CA ALA A 53 4.00 -15.82 5.22
C ALA A 53 2.79 -16.47 4.52
N GLY A 54 2.98 -17.23 3.43
CA GLY A 54 1.89 -17.85 2.67
C GLY A 54 1.12 -16.88 1.77
N ILE A 55 1.69 -15.71 1.48
CA ILE A 55 1.04 -14.66 0.69
C ILE A 55 1.74 -14.52 -0.66
N GLU A 56 0.96 -14.61 -1.73
CA GLU A 56 1.46 -14.49 -3.10
C GLU A 56 1.46 -13.04 -3.60
N CYS A 57 2.27 -12.76 -4.62
CA CYS A 57 2.34 -11.46 -5.28
C CYS A 57 2.23 -11.63 -6.78
N LEU A 58 1.53 -10.71 -7.44
CA LEU A 58 1.58 -10.59 -8.90
C LEU A 58 3.02 -10.30 -9.34
N LYS A 59 3.52 -11.10 -10.28
CA LYS A 59 4.85 -10.92 -10.85
C LYS A 59 4.96 -9.55 -11.53
N SER A 60 5.89 -8.72 -11.08
CA SER A 60 6.17 -7.41 -11.65
C SER A 60 7.67 -7.20 -11.86
N ASN A 61 8.02 -6.23 -12.71
CA ASN A 61 9.40 -5.86 -13.04
C ASN A 61 9.71 -4.38 -12.80
N GLY A 62 8.75 -3.61 -12.26
CA GLY A 62 8.89 -2.17 -12.05
C GLY A 62 7.93 -1.65 -10.97
N GLY A 63 8.15 -0.41 -10.56
CA GLY A 63 7.39 0.25 -9.49
C GLY A 63 8.10 0.24 -8.13
N LEU A 64 7.43 0.84 -7.15
CA LEU A 64 7.91 1.00 -5.77
C LEU A 64 7.07 0.19 -4.77
N PHE A 65 6.24 -0.72 -5.29
CA PHE A 65 5.26 -1.52 -4.57
C PHE A 65 5.07 -2.88 -5.23
N CYS A 66 4.50 -3.83 -4.49
CA CYS A 66 3.98 -5.09 -5.03
C CYS A 66 2.45 -5.08 -4.99
N TRP A 67 1.84 -5.81 -5.92
CA TRP A 67 0.41 -6.11 -5.93
C TRP A 67 0.23 -7.50 -5.31
N VAL A 68 -0.30 -7.54 -4.10
CA VAL A 68 -0.25 -8.68 -3.19
C VAL A 68 -1.62 -9.33 -3.14
N ASP A 69 -1.66 -10.65 -3.27
CA ASP A 69 -2.88 -11.45 -3.25
C ASP A 69 -3.15 -11.98 -1.84
N MET A 70 -4.18 -11.45 -1.19
CA MET A 70 -4.67 -11.90 0.11
C MET A 70 -6.09 -12.45 0.03
N ARG A 71 -6.54 -12.90 -1.15
CA ARG A 71 -7.90 -13.45 -1.35
C ARG A 71 -8.20 -14.61 -0.42
N HIS A 72 -7.20 -15.45 -0.14
CA HIS A 72 -7.31 -16.58 0.78
C HIS A 72 -7.53 -16.18 2.25
N LEU A 73 -7.29 -14.91 2.62
CA LEU A 73 -7.52 -14.37 3.97
C LEU A 73 -8.90 -13.70 4.10
N LEU A 74 -9.66 -13.58 3.01
CA LEU A 74 -11.00 -13.01 3.06
C LEU A 74 -11.99 -13.99 3.70
N THR A 75 -12.94 -13.46 4.46
CA THR A 75 -14.06 -14.25 5.00
C THR A 75 -15.10 -14.60 3.94
N SER A 76 -15.19 -13.79 2.88
CA SER A 76 -16.06 -13.97 1.71
C SER A 76 -15.48 -13.22 0.52
N ASN A 77 -15.81 -13.61 -0.70
CA ASN A 77 -15.32 -12.93 -1.91
C ASN A 77 -16.09 -11.63 -2.19
N THR A 78 -16.01 -10.65 -1.28
CA THR A 78 -16.69 -9.35 -1.39
C THR A 78 -15.79 -8.19 -0.96
N PHE A 79 -16.08 -6.97 -1.40
CA PHE A 79 -15.32 -5.78 -1.01
C PHE A 79 -15.48 -5.44 0.48
N GLU A 80 -16.61 -5.77 1.10
CA GLU A 80 -16.80 -5.60 2.54
C GLU A 80 -15.79 -6.46 3.31
N ALA A 81 -15.57 -7.72 2.88
CA ALA A 81 -14.56 -8.59 3.48
C ALA A 81 -13.13 -8.06 3.25
N GLU A 82 -12.84 -7.48 2.08
CA GLU A 82 -11.56 -6.79 1.82
C GLU A 82 -11.34 -5.64 2.82
N ILE A 83 -12.35 -4.82 3.04
CA ILE A 83 -12.27 -3.68 3.96
C ILE A 83 -12.15 -4.15 5.42
N GLU A 84 -12.82 -5.23 5.81
CA GLU A 84 -12.64 -5.80 7.15
C GLU A 84 -11.23 -6.37 7.35
N LEU A 85 -10.68 -7.09 6.35
CA LEU A 85 -9.29 -7.55 6.37
C LEU A 85 -8.33 -6.35 6.45
N TRP A 86 -8.54 -5.33 5.63
CA TRP A 86 -7.74 -4.11 5.63
C TRP A 86 -7.73 -3.43 7.01
N LYS A 87 -8.88 -3.33 7.67
CA LYS A 87 -8.99 -2.78 9.04
C LYS A 87 -8.17 -3.60 10.03
N LYS A 88 -8.22 -4.93 9.97
CA LYS A 88 -7.38 -5.79 10.83
C LYS A 88 -5.90 -5.54 10.58
N ILE A 89 -5.48 -5.43 9.32
CA ILE A 89 -4.09 -5.12 8.96
C ILE A 89 -3.65 -3.75 9.52
N VAL A 90 -4.49 -2.74 9.41
CA VAL A 90 -4.18 -1.39 9.93
C VAL A 90 -4.17 -1.36 11.46
N TYR A 91 -5.20 -1.91 12.10
CA TYR A 91 -5.41 -1.74 13.54
C TYR A 91 -4.72 -2.80 14.40
N GLU A 92 -4.56 -4.03 13.93
CA GLU A 92 -3.95 -5.13 14.69
C GLU A 92 -2.50 -5.36 14.24
N VAL A 93 -2.28 -5.51 12.93
CA VAL A 93 -0.93 -5.74 12.35
C VAL A 93 -0.10 -4.45 12.32
N LYS A 94 -0.76 -3.28 12.44
CA LYS A 94 -0.13 -1.95 12.42
C LYS A 94 0.63 -1.68 11.12
N LEU A 95 0.05 -2.07 9.99
CA LEU A 95 0.59 -1.80 8.65
C LEU A 95 -0.40 -0.97 7.84
N ASN A 96 0.08 0.14 7.28
CA ASN A 96 -0.71 0.94 6.35
C ASN A 96 -0.43 0.47 4.92
N ILE A 97 -1.41 -0.22 4.33
CA ILE A 97 -1.38 -0.70 2.94
C ILE A 97 -2.66 -0.24 2.23
N SER A 98 -2.65 -0.16 0.90
CA SER A 98 -3.84 0.25 0.15
C SER A 98 -4.65 -0.99 -0.28
N PRO A 99 -5.96 -1.07 0.01
CA PRO A 99 -6.81 -2.14 -0.50
C PRO A 99 -7.06 -1.95 -2.01
N GLY A 100 -7.37 -3.05 -2.70
CA GLY A 100 -7.56 -3.10 -4.14
C GLY A 100 -8.68 -2.18 -4.63
N SER A 101 -9.77 -2.10 -3.85
CA SER A 101 -10.90 -1.19 -4.06
C SER A 101 -10.49 0.28 -4.18
N SER A 102 -9.47 0.75 -3.45
CA SER A 102 -8.96 2.13 -3.58
C SER A 102 -8.28 2.41 -4.92
N CYS A 103 -7.96 1.38 -5.70
CA CYS A 103 -7.43 1.47 -7.06
C CYS A 103 -8.45 0.99 -8.10
N HIS A 104 -9.73 0.89 -7.74
CA HIS A 104 -10.81 0.38 -8.59
C HIS A 104 -10.54 -1.03 -9.13
N CYS A 105 -9.87 -1.88 -8.34
CA CYS A 105 -9.76 -3.30 -8.68
C CYS A 105 -11.17 -3.90 -8.75
N ASN A 106 -11.43 -4.68 -9.80
CA ASN A 106 -12.71 -5.34 -10.04
C ASN A 106 -12.92 -6.61 -9.20
N GLU A 107 -11.85 -7.10 -8.56
CA GLU A 107 -11.87 -8.27 -7.69
C GLU A 107 -11.40 -7.88 -6.28
N PRO A 108 -12.08 -8.32 -5.20
CA PRO A 108 -11.63 -8.06 -3.85
C PRO A 108 -10.44 -8.93 -3.45
N GLY A 109 -9.70 -8.51 -2.43
CA GLY A 109 -8.61 -9.27 -1.80
C GLY A 109 -7.21 -8.94 -2.29
N TRP A 110 -7.09 -7.97 -3.20
CA TRP A 110 -5.79 -7.45 -3.64
C TRP A 110 -5.34 -6.27 -2.78
N PHE A 111 -4.03 -6.13 -2.58
CA PHE A 111 -3.46 -5.05 -1.79
C PHE A 111 -2.18 -4.49 -2.41
N ARG A 112 -2.00 -3.17 -2.35
CA ARG A 112 -0.76 -2.48 -2.72
C ARG A 112 0.16 -2.33 -1.51
N VAL A 113 1.34 -2.93 -1.56
CA VAL A 113 2.35 -2.84 -0.50
C VAL A 113 3.63 -2.18 -1.01
N CYS A 114 3.90 -0.95 -0.55
CA CYS A 114 5.09 -0.18 -0.92
C CYS A 114 6.34 -0.70 -0.18
N PHE A 115 7.49 -0.73 -0.86
CA PHE A 115 8.75 -1.23 -0.29
C PHE A 115 9.94 -0.25 -0.37
N ALA A 116 9.81 0.86 -1.12
CA ALA A 116 10.95 1.71 -1.45
C ALA A 116 11.20 2.88 -0.48
N ASN A 117 10.38 3.03 0.57
CA ASN A 117 10.38 4.21 1.46
C ASN A 117 10.81 3.91 2.91
N MET A 118 11.29 2.70 3.19
CA MET A 118 11.63 2.27 4.55
C MET A 118 12.94 1.50 4.62
N SER A 119 13.54 1.44 5.81
CA SER A 119 14.75 0.67 6.04
C SER A 119 14.49 -0.83 5.91
N GLU A 120 15.57 -1.60 5.81
CA GLU A 120 15.48 -3.05 5.74
C GLU A 120 14.91 -3.66 7.03
N GLU A 121 15.23 -3.05 8.17
CA GLU A 121 14.81 -3.43 9.51
C GLU A 121 13.31 -3.23 9.66
N THR A 122 12.78 -2.09 9.22
CA THR A 122 11.35 -1.82 9.22
C THR A 122 10.61 -2.81 8.32
N LEU A 123 11.14 -3.11 7.13
CA LEU A 123 10.55 -4.13 6.24
C LEU A 123 10.52 -5.52 6.91
N LYS A 124 11.60 -5.93 7.59
CA LYS A 124 11.64 -7.20 8.35
C LYS A 124 10.57 -7.24 9.44
N VAL A 125 10.42 -6.16 10.21
CA VAL A 125 9.38 -6.06 11.25
C VAL A 125 7.98 -6.17 10.64
N ALA A 126 7.72 -5.49 9.52
CA ALA A 126 6.44 -5.55 8.83
C ALA A 126 6.11 -6.98 8.35
N LEU A 127 7.07 -7.66 7.73
CA LEU A 127 6.93 -9.04 7.28
C LEU A 127 6.69 -10.00 8.46
N ASN A 128 7.41 -9.84 9.57
CA ASN A 128 7.21 -10.67 10.76
C ASN A 128 5.80 -10.47 11.35
N ARG A 129 5.31 -9.24 11.45
CA ARG A 129 3.94 -8.96 11.94
C ARG A 129 2.90 -9.60 11.03
N LEU A 130 3.08 -9.49 9.72
CA LEU A 130 2.15 -10.08 8.76
C LEU A 130 2.18 -11.61 8.83
N LYS A 131 3.37 -12.21 8.94
CA LYS A 131 3.52 -13.66 9.14
C LYS A 131 2.82 -14.13 10.41
N MET A 132 3.02 -13.45 11.55
CA MET A 132 2.32 -13.77 12.79
C MET A 132 0.79 -13.64 12.67
N PHE A 133 0.31 -12.68 11.88
CA PHE A 133 -1.12 -12.50 11.62
C PHE A 133 -1.70 -13.65 10.80
N VAL A 134 -0.98 -14.12 9.78
CA VAL A 134 -1.41 -15.27 8.96
C VAL A 134 -1.32 -16.59 9.73
N ASP A 135 -0.23 -16.80 10.46
CA ASP A 135 0.00 -18.04 11.23
C ASP A 135 -0.87 -18.12 12.50
N GLY A 136 -1.43 -16.99 12.97
CA GLY A 136 -2.26 -16.92 14.15
C GLY A 136 -3.57 -17.70 13.99
N PRO A 137 -4.20 -18.19 15.08
CA PRO A 137 -5.44 -18.93 15.01
C PRO A 137 -6.49 -18.08 14.30
N SER A 138 -6.96 -18.60 13.16
CA SER A 138 -7.94 -17.98 12.29
C SER A 138 -9.05 -17.34 13.13
N SER A 139 -9.19 -16.01 13.01
CA SER A 139 -10.27 -15.23 13.64
C SER A 139 -11.68 -15.62 13.19
N THR A 140 -11.81 -16.68 12.38
CA THR A 140 -13.05 -17.33 11.98
C THR A 140 -13.92 -17.78 13.18
N THR A 141 -13.34 -18.00 14.37
CA THR A 141 -14.08 -18.49 15.56
C THR A 141 -14.33 -17.43 16.66
N ARG A 142 -13.91 -16.17 16.51
CA ARG A 142 -14.04 -15.13 17.57
C ARG A 142 -15.22 -14.16 17.38
N SER A 143 -16.14 -14.45 16.46
CA SER A 143 -17.09 -13.49 15.89
C SER A 143 -18.25 -13.01 16.78
N GLN A 144 -18.38 -13.44 18.04
CA GLN A 144 -19.48 -12.95 18.89
C GLN A 144 -19.08 -11.98 20.01
N SER A 145 -17.88 -12.06 20.59
CA SER A 145 -17.51 -11.22 21.75
C SER A 145 -16.75 -9.93 21.38
N GLU A 146 -15.98 -9.92 20.29
CA GLU A 146 -15.19 -8.74 19.88
C GLU A 146 -16.01 -7.68 19.13
N HIS A 147 -17.15 -8.06 18.55
CA HIS A 147 -18.05 -7.14 17.83
C HIS A 147 -18.65 -6.06 18.76
N GLN A 148 -18.75 -6.32 20.07
CA GLN A 148 -19.11 -5.31 21.07
C GLN A 148 -17.94 -4.39 21.43
N ARG A 149 -16.69 -4.87 21.35
CA ARG A 149 -15.49 -4.13 21.76
C ARG A 149 -15.02 -3.15 20.67
N LEU A 150 -15.14 -3.51 19.38
CA LEU A 150 -14.89 -2.59 18.26
C LEU A 150 -15.94 -1.46 18.15
N LYS A 151 -17.19 -1.70 18.55
CA LYS A 151 -18.21 -0.65 18.69
C LYS A 151 -17.84 0.39 19.76
N SER A 152 -17.13 -0.01 20.80
CA SER A 152 -16.61 0.90 21.84
C SER A 152 -15.46 1.77 21.31
N LEU A 153 -14.58 1.22 20.47
CA LEU A 153 -13.46 1.97 19.87
C LEU A 153 -13.88 2.97 18.80
N ARG A 154 -15.07 2.83 18.20
CA ARG A 154 -15.71 3.87 17.35
C ARG A 154 -15.93 5.20 18.07
N LYS A 155 -15.82 5.25 19.41
CA LYS A 155 -15.89 6.51 20.18
C LYS A 155 -14.58 7.29 20.23
N MET A 156 -13.44 6.73 19.80
CA MET A 156 -12.19 7.49 19.67
C MET A 156 -12.06 8.08 18.26
N LYS A 157 -12.39 9.37 18.15
CA LYS A 157 -12.20 10.20 16.97
C LYS A 157 -10.72 10.17 16.55
N ILE A 158 -10.40 9.40 15.51
CA ILE A 158 -9.21 9.59 14.68
C ILE A 158 -9.71 10.08 13.31
N SER A 159 -9.08 11.15 12.83
CA SER A 159 -9.51 12.06 11.77
C SER A 159 -10.10 11.41 10.50
N ASN A 160 -11.28 11.90 10.09
CA ASN A 160 -12.03 11.59 8.86
C ASN A 160 -11.26 11.63 7.53
N TRP A 161 -10.00 12.06 7.51
CA TRP A 161 -9.27 12.31 6.26
C TRP A 161 -8.81 11.03 5.55
N VAL A 162 -8.36 10.01 6.30
CA VAL A 162 -7.91 8.73 5.72
C VAL A 162 -9.06 7.97 5.05
N PHE A 163 -10.27 8.06 5.62
CA PHE A 163 -11.46 7.42 5.06
C PHE A 163 -12.06 8.20 3.88
N ARG A 164 -12.02 9.54 3.89
CA ARG A 164 -12.59 10.35 2.79
C ARG A 164 -11.94 10.16 1.42
N LEU A 165 -10.68 9.75 1.37
CA LEU A 165 -9.96 9.55 0.10
C LEU A 165 -10.24 8.18 -0.54
N SER A 166 -10.82 7.23 0.20
CA SER A 166 -11.05 5.86 -0.28
C SER A 166 -12.51 5.58 -0.67
N PHE A 167 -13.44 6.46 -0.30
CA PHE A 167 -14.86 6.28 -0.56
C PHE A 167 -15.41 7.53 -1.27
N HIS A 168 -15.66 7.39 -2.56
CA HIS A 168 -16.68 8.17 -3.24
C HIS A 168 -17.84 7.23 -3.53
N ASP A 169 -18.86 7.26 -2.68
CA ASP A 169 -20.23 6.96 -3.12
C ASP A 169 -20.59 8.07 -4.12
N ARG A 170 -20.33 7.82 -5.41
CA ARG A 170 -20.96 8.60 -6.47
C ARG A 170 -22.33 7.99 -6.69
N GLU A 171 -23.35 8.66 -6.18
CA GLU A 171 -24.72 8.54 -6.69
C GLU A 171 -24.68 8.63 -8.22
N PRO A 172 -25.41 7.78 -8.96
CA PRO A 172 -25.48 7.88 -10.41
C PRO A 172 -26.22 9.17 -10.77
N GLU A 173 -25.53 10.13 -11.38
CA GLU A 173 -26.18 11.29 -12.00
C GLU A 173 -27.12 10.78 -13.11
N GLU A 174 -28.42 10.99 -12.91
CA GLU A 174 -29.44 10.84 -13.95
C GLU A 174 -29.14 11.79 -15.12
N ARG A 175 -29.30 11.28 -16.35
CA ARG A 175 -29.08 11.99 -17.61
C ARG A 175 -30.07 13.14 -17.83
#